data_AF-A0A3D5PKT3-F1
#
_entry.id   AF-A0A3D5PKT3-F1
#
_cell.length_a   1.000
_cell.length_b   1.000
_cell.length_c   1.000
_cell.angle_alpha   90.00
_cell.angle_beta   90.00
_cell.angle_gamma   90.00
#
_symmetry.space_group_name_H-M   'P 1'
#
loop_
_entity.id
_entity.type
_entity.pdbx_description
1 polymer ?
#
loop_
_entity_poly.entity_id
_entity_poly.type
_entity_poly.pdbx_seq_one_letter_code
_entity_poly.pdbx_strand_id
1 'polypeptide(L)' 'MPYSTVHIGQIEGGHALNIVPAECVLEMEFRHPSEAPARQLLSEFEGIAKRVRTSFPNAKPITVN' A
#
# COMPACT_ATOMS: atom_id res chain seq x y z
N MET A 1 2.66 19.75 -17.02
CA MET A 1 3.22 19.53 -15.68
C MET A 1 3.28 18.02 -15.44
N PRO A 2 4.38 17.46 -14.93
CA PRO A 2 4.46 16.03 -14.66
C PRO A 2 3.71 15.70 -13.37
N TYR A 3 2.88 14.65 -13.39
CA TYR A 3 2.11 14.17 -12.24
C TYR A 3 2.72 12.89 -11.70
N SER A 4 2.63 12.67 -10.39
CA SER A 4 2.95 11.38 -9.79
C SER A 4 1.79 10.41 -10.00
N THR A 5 2.10 9.14 -10.24
CA THR A 5 1.12 8.07 -10.43
C THR A 5 1.44 6.87 -9.55
N VAL A 6 0.38 6.19 -9.12
CA VAL A 6 0.43 4.92 -8.42
C VAL A 6 -0.27 3.88 -9.27
N HIS A 7 0.37 2.75 -9.51
CA HIS A 7 -0.24 1.61 -10.17
C HIS A 7 -0.24 0.42 -9.22
N ILE A 8 -1.35 -0.33 -9.16
CA ILE A 8 -1.42 -1.60 -8.43
C ILE A 8 -1.40 -2.70 -9.48
N GLY A 9 -0.28 -3.39 -9.60
CA GLY A 9 -0.07 -4.43 -10.61
C GLY A 9 -0.72 -5.74 -10.23
N GLN A 10 -0.70 -6.06 -8.93
CA GLN A 10 -1.18 -7.33 -8.40
C GLN A 10 -1.82 -7.13 -7.04
N ILE A 11 -2.93 -7.83 -6.82
CA ILE A 11 -3.55 -7.97 -5.50
C ILE A 11 -3.74 -9.47 -5.27
N GLU A 12 -3.12 -9.98 -4.22
CA GLU A 12 -3.27 -11.36 -3.79
C GLU A 12 -4.05 -11.43 -2.49
N GLY A 13 -5.03 -12.32 -2.42
CA GLY A 13 -5.89 -12.52 -1.27
C GLY A 13 -7.13 -13.32 -1.65
N GLY A 14 -7.84 -13.84 -0.67
CA GLY A 14 -9.14 -14.50 -0.91
C GLY A 14 -9.04 -15.83 -1.66
N HIS A 15 -8.03 -16.65 -1.35
CA HIS A 15 -7.76 -17.95 -1.98
C HIS A 15 -8.93 -18.96 -1.96
N ALA A 16 -9.95 -18.75 -1.12
CA ALA A 16 -11.11 -19.62 -1.00
C ALA A 16 -12.42 -18.83 -1.15
N LEU A 17 -13.36 -19.40 -1.92
CA LEU A 17 -14.70 -18.83 -2.10
C LEU A 17 -15.45 -18.81 -0.77
N ASN A 18 -16.14 -17.70 -0.48
CA ASN A 18 -16.92 -17.48 0.75
C ASN A 18 -16.11 -17.48 2.06
N ILE A 19 -14.78 -17.32 2.00
CA ILE A 19 -13.93 -17.20 3.19
C ILE A 19 -13.31 -15.81 3.24
N VAL A 20 -13.39 -15.16 4.41
CA VAL A 20 -12.71 -13.89 4.65
C VAL A 20 -11.20 -14.15 4.72
N PRO A 21 -10.39 -13.51 3.86
CA PRO A 21 -8.95 -13.73 3.87
C PRO A 21 -8.29 -13.18 5.13
N ALA A 22 -7.34 -13.94 5.68
CA ALA A 22 -6.55 -13.52 6.83
C ALA A 22 -5.44 -12.51 6.48
N GLU A 23 -5.10 -12.40 5.20
CA GLU A 23 -4.09 -11.48 4.68
C GLU A 23 -4.33 -11.19 3.19
N CYS A 24 -3.84 -10.03 2.76
CA CYS A 24 -3.76 -9.64 1.36
C CYS A 24 -2.42 -8.96 1.10
N VAL A 25 -1.87 -9.15 -0.09
CA VAL A 25 -0.66 -8.49 -0.58
C VAL A 25 -1.02 -7.61 -1.77
N LEU A 26 -0.46 -6.41 -1.81
CA LEU A 26 -0.61 -5.48 -2.92
C LEU A 26 0.77 -5.15 -3.47
N GLU A 27 0.99 -5.43 -4.75
CA GLU A 27 2.18 -5.00 -5.47
C GLU A 27 1.91 -3.69 -6.18
N MET A 28 2.69 -2.67 -5.85
CA MET A 28 2.48 -1.30 -6.30
C MET A 28 3.72 -0.72 -6.98
N GLU A 29 3.50 0.01 -8.06
CA GLU A 29 4.53 0.76 -8.76
C GLU A 29 4.28 2.27 -8.63
N PHE A 30 5.30 3.00 -8.21
CA PHE A 30 5.26 4.46 -8.07
C PHE A 30 6.10 5.11 -9.15
N ARG A 31 5.49 6.05 -9.87
CA ARG A 31 6.21 6.93 -10.80
C ARG A 31 6.04 8.36 -10.33
N HIS A 32 7.15 9.06 -10.13
CA HIS A 32 7.14 10.45 -9.72
C HIS A 32 8.11 11.27 -10.58
N PRO A 33 7.86 12.57 -10.77
CA PRO A 33 8.83 13.47 -11.37
C PRO A 33 10.08 13.58 -10.49
N SER A 34 11.26 13.67 -11.10
CA SER A 34 12.59 13.58 -10.48
C SER A 34 12.85 14.54 -9.30
N GLU A 35 12.04 15.59 -9.15
CA GLU A 35 12.19 16.63 -8.14
C GLU A 35 11.70 16.19 -6.74
N ALA A 36 10.80 15.19 -6.65
CA ALA A 36 10.36 14.64 -5.37
C ALA A 36 11.34 13.55 -4.89
N PRO A 37 11.92 13.62 -3.68
CA PRO A 37 12.79 12.56 -3.21
C PRO A 37 12.00 11.27 -2.97
N ALA A 38 12.43 10.14 -3.53
CA ALA A 38 11.76 8.83 -3.35
C ALA A 38 11.52 8.47 -1.86
N ARG A 39 12.42 8.91 -0.97
CA ARG A 39 12.29 8.73 0.48
C ARG A 39 11.08 9.46 1.09
N GLN A 40 10.73 10.62 0.55
CA GLN A 40 9.55 11.37 1.01
C GLN A 40 8.26 10.61 0.65
N LEU A 41 8.19 10.09 -0.58
CA LEU A 41 7.05 9.28 -1.01
C LEU A 41 6.89 8.02 -0.16
N LEU A 42 7.99 7.32 0.13
CA LEU A 42 7.94 6.15 1.02
C LEU A 42 7.40 6.52 2.41
N SER A 43 7.84 7.65 2.98
CA SER A 43 7.34 8.13 4.27
C SER A 43 5.85 8.49 4.23
N GLU A 44 5.37 9.05 3.13
CA GLU A 44 3.94 9.31 2.93
C GLU A 44 3.14 7.99 2.87
N PHE A 45 3.66 6.96 2.19
CA PHE A 45 3.06 5.62 2.15
C PHE A 45 2.99 4.97 3.53
N GLU A 46 4.09 4.98 4.28
CA GLU A 46 4.11 4.49 5.66
C GLU A 46 3.10 5.24 6.54
N GLY A 47 2.98 6.56 6.35
CA GLY A 47 2.00 7.39 7.02
C GLY A 47 0.56 6.99 6.71
N ILE A 48 0.26 6.70 5.43
CA ILE A 48 -1.06 6.19 5.00
C ILE A 48 -1.33 4.82 5.62
N ALA A 49 -0.38 3.88 5.51
CA ALA A 49 -0.48 2.54 6.08
C ALA A 49 -0.75 2.59 7.60
N LYS A 50 -0.04 3.48 8.31
CA LYS A 50 -0.25 3.70 9.75
C LYS A 50 -1.66 4.21 10.05
N ARG A 51 -2.18 5.17 9.28
CA ARG A 51 -3.55 5.69 9.46
C ARG A 51 -4.59 4.59 9.26
N VAL A 52 -4.47 3.81 8.19
CA VAL A 52 -5.38 2.69 7.91
C VAL A 52 -5.32 1.67 9.06
N ARG A 53 -4.12 1.30 9.51
CA ARG A 53 -3.96 0.40 10.66
C ARG A 53 -4.64 0.91 11.92
N THR A 54 -4.55 2.21 12.21
CA THR A 54 -5.21 2.80 13.39
C THR A 54 -6.73 2.67 13.33
N SER A 55 -7.34 2.69 12.14
CA SER A 55 -8.78 2.44 11.96
C SER A 55 -9.17 0.96 12.18
N PHE A 56 -8.22 0.02 12.11
CA PHE A 56 -8.45 -1.42 12.26
C PHE A 56 -7.46 -2.05 13.27
N PRO A 57 -7.57 -1.71 14.57
CA PRO A 57 -6.56 -2.09 15.57
C PRO A 57 -6.42 -3.61 15.81
N ASN A 58 -7.44 -4.40 15.47
CA ASN A 58 -7.43 -5.86 15.62
C ASN A 58 -7.00 -6.62 14.35
N ALA A 59 -6.73 -5.91 13.25
CA ALA A 59 -6.24 -6.52 12.02
C ALA A 59 -4.74 -6.84 12.12
N LYS A 60 -4.26 -7.77 11.28
CA LYS A 60 -2.82 -7.99 11.11
C LYS A 60 -2.12 -6.67 10.73
N PRO A 61 -0.88 -6.41 11.20
CA PRO A 61 -0.15 -5.20 10.86
C PRO A 61 0.09 -5.08 9.35
N ILE A 62 -0.02 -3.86 8.83
CA ILE A 62 0.40 -3.54 7.47
C ILE A 62 1.93 -3.36 7.46
N THR A 63 2.62 -4.07 6.58
CA THR A 63 4.06 -3.96 6.34
C THR A 63 4.28 -3.35 4.95
N VAL A 64 5.20 -2.39 4.84
CA VAL A 64 5.64 -1.78 3.59
C VAL A 64 7.11 -2.16 3.43
N ASN A 65 7.48 -2.79 2.30
CA ASN A 65 8.83 -3.24 2.00
C ASN A 65 9.54 -2.30 1.02
#